data_AF-A0A9Q5V9A3-F1
#
_entry.id   AF-A0A9Q5V9A3-F1
#
_cell.length_a   1.000
_cell.length_b   1.000
_cell.length_c   1.000
_cell.angle_alpha   90.00
_cell.angle_beta   90.00
_cell.angle_gamma   90.00
#
_symmetry.space_group_name_H-M   'P 1'
#
loop_
_entity.id
_entity.type
_entity.pdbx_description
1 polymer ?
#
loop_
_entity_poly.entity_id
_entity_poly.type
_entity_poly.pdbx_seq_one_letter_code
_entity_poly.pdbx_strand_id
1 'polypeptide(L)'
;MLLEDLRLNLLRLLEDIHKHEAEKGADSDYISFLAECKSEAEKVQSNEDITVILHKLQHHNEFKRHFSSNQPSGPSMSRGNTEYAERLKSLEKCVEPATLELVSIESSSDSTQTPPVSPAMAKTALNLSQTPAVLDEKDFSILNQEDLATPNQKASEALDKEEKLKQKQFLAIKQALKASNTSAEKQHVLDSCTTLQQLCFAAAVRRKGGFFHQKHTTTTGDLLLQLLKRPEYNLLKQDIFPGNQRVSMRGIRHYGRYGTHAPQHGYFLNTKARDDENFFSLSNNPDKNQPMLLFDRYFKNNHNSSYDHDYSAVENLNP
;
A
#
# COMPACT_ATOMS: atom_id res chain seq x y z
N MET A 1 3.79 12.82 4.03
CA MET A 1 3.50 11.61 4.84
C MET A 1 3.64 12.03 6.30
N LEU A 2 2.82 11.50 7.21
CA LEU A 2 2.94 11.85 8.63
C LEU A 2 4.24 11.23 9.19
N LEU A 3 4.86 11.89 10.16
CA LEU A 3 6.08 11.43 10.81
C LEU A 3 5.92 10.01 11.40
N GLU A 4 4.76 9.73 11.99
CA GLU A 4 4.42 8.41 12.54
C GLU A 4 4.47 7.30 11.48
N ASP A 5 3.93 7.58 10.28
CA ASP A 5 3.99 6.64 9.17
C ASP A 5 5.44 6.41 8.74
N LEU A 6 6.23 7.47 8.57
CA LEU A 6 7.64 7.38 8.19
C LEU A 6 8.45 6.54 9.18
N ARG A 7 8.29 6.82 10.48
CA ARG A 7 8.93 6.10 11.58
C ARG A 7 8.56 4.62 11.59
N LEU A 8 7.28 4.30 11.47
CA LEU A 8 6.81 2.90 11.42
C LEU A 8 7.43 2.13 10.25
N ASN A 9 7.58 2.81 9.11
CA ASN A 9 8.15 2.20 7.91
C ASN A 9 9.66 2.00 7.99
N LEU A 10 10.39 2.94 8.62
CA LEU A 10 11.81 2.79 8.92
C LEU A 10 12.05 1.61 9.88
N LEU A 11 11.26 1.52 10.96
CA LEU A 11 11.37 0.42 11.93
C LEU A 11 11.18 -0.96 11.29
N ARG A 12 10.17 -1.10 10.43
CA ARG A 12 9.92 -2.35 9.69
C ARG A 12 11.06 -2.69 8.73
N LEU A 13 11.62 -1.70 8.04
CA LEU A 13 12.77 -1.92 7.17
C LEU A 13 13.96 -2.46 7.96
N LEU A 14 14.26 -1.85 9.11
CA LEU A 14 15.35 -2.28 9.99
C LEU A 14 15.12 -3.69 10.55
N GLU A 15 13.89 -4.04 10.94
CA GLU A 15 13.54 -5.39 11.38
C GLU A 15 13.73 -6.45 10.29
N ASP A 16 13.27 -6.15 9.06
CA ASP A 16 13.40 -7.08 7.94
C ASP A 16 14.88 -7.32 7.58
N ILE A 17 15.69 -6.27 7.56
CA ILE A 17 17.14 -6.38 7.29
C ILE A 17 17.82 -7.14 8.41
N HIS A 18 17.56 -6.78 9.67
CA HIS A 18 18.15 -7.46 10.83
C HIS A 18 17.85 -8.96 10.82
N LYS A 19 16.59 -9.35 10.57
CA LYS A 19 16.23 -10.76 10.46
C LYS A 19 16.95 -11.46 9.30
N HIS A 20 16.99 -10.82 8.14
CA HIS A 20 17.64 -11.37 6.95
C HIS A 20 19.14 -11.61 7.15
N GLU A 21 19.82 -10.65 7.78
CA GLU A 21 21.26 -10.70 8.03
C GLU A 21 21.60 -11.68 9.17
N ALA A 22 20.77 -11.75 10.20
CA ALA A 22 20.92 -12.74 11.27
C ALA A 22 20.78 -14.18 10.75
N GLU A 23 19.81 -14.44 9.85
CA GLU A 23 19.62 -15.75 9.20
C GLU A 23 20.81 -16.15 8.29
N LYS A 24 21.52 -15.15 7.75
CA LYS A 24 22.70 -15.36 6.89
C LYS A 24 24.01 -15.52 7.66
N GLY A 25 23.99 -15.39 8.99
CA GLY A 25 25.20 -15.39 9.80
C GLY A 25 26.08 -14.17 9.54
N ALA A 26 25.47 -13.00 9.34
CA ALA A 26 26.21 -11.75 9.20
C ALA A 26 27.05 -11.44 10.45
N ASP A 27 28.06 -10.58 10.26
CA ASP A 27 28.99 -10.18 11.31
C ASP A 27 28.26 -9.56 12.53
N SER A 28 28.72 -9.90 13.73
CA SER A 28 28.11 -9.44 14.99
C SER A 28 28.10 -7.92 15.11
N ASP A 29 29.11 -7.28 14.53
CA ASP A 29 29.24 -5.81 14.53
C ASP A 29 28.16 -5.18 13.64
N TYR A 30 27.83 -5.82 12.51
CA TYR A 30 26.78 -5.33 11.62
C TYR A 30 25.38 -5.53 12.21
N ILE A 31 25.13 -6.67 12.86
CA ILE A 31 23.88 -6.90 13.59
C ILE A 31 23.70 -5.88 14.72
N SER A 32 24.77 -5.57 15.46
CA SER A 32 24.76 -4.57 16.52
C SER A 32 24.45 -3.17 15.98
N PHE A 33 25.06 -2.80 14.85
CA PHE A 33 24.76 -1.55 14.15
C PHE A 33 23.29 -1.44 13.72
N LEU A 34 22.69 -2.52 13.19
CA LEU A 34 21.27 -2.53 12.82
C LEU A 34 20.35 -2.39 14.05
N ALA A 35 20.71 -3.01 15.17
CA ALA A 35 19.98 -2.88 16.42
C ALA A 35 20.06 -1.44 16.99
N GLU A 36 21.21 -0.78 16.86
CA GLU A 36 21.39 0.62 17.23
C GLU A 36 20.50 1.53 16.38
N CYS A 37 20.51 1.36 15.05
CA CYS A 37 19.64 2.11 14.14
C CYS A 37 18.16 1.93 14.48
N LYS A 38 17.75 0.72 14.92
CA LYS A 38 16.38 0.44 15.36
C LYS A 38 16.03 1.21 16.63
N SER A 39 16.89 1.17 17.65
CA SER A 39 16.71 1.94 18.89
C SER A 39 16.66 3.44 18.64
N GLU A 40 17.45 3.97 17.70
CA GLU A 40 17.37 5.37 17.27
C GLU A 40 16.03 5.66 16.58
N ALA A 41 15.58 4.80 15.67
CA ALA A 41 14.30 4.95 14.97
C ALA A 41 13.09 4.92 15.92
N GLU A 42 13.18 4.23 17.05
CA GLU A 42 12.16 4.24 18.11
C GLU A 42 12.10 5.55 18.89
N LYS A 43 13.09 6.42 18.77
CA LYS A 43 13.19 7.69 19.53
C LYS A 43 13.05 8.93 18.67
N VAL A 44 12.93 8.75 17.35
CA VAL A 44 12.71 9.82 16.35
C VAL A 44 11.55 10.74 16.74
N GLN A 45 11.80 12.06 16.64
CA GLN A 45 10.81 13.12 16.85
C GLN A 45 10.66 14.05 15.63
N SER A 46 11.51 13.90 14.61
CA SER A 46 11.53 14.75 13.43
C SER A 46 11.84 13.97 12.14
N ASN A 47 11.56 14.58 10.99
CA ASN A 47 11.95 14.00 9.69
C ASN A 47 13.48 14.01 9.53
N GLU A 48 14.15 15.00 10.11
CA GLU A 48 15.60 15.13 10.14
C GLU A 48 16.27 13.95 10.83
N ASP A 49 15.73 13.48 11.96
CA ASP A 49 16.22 12.28 12.65
C ASP A 49 16.15 11.04 11.74
N ILE A 50 15.06 10.91 10.96
CA ILE A 50 14.89 9.82 9.99
C ILE A 50 15.93 9.94 8.89
N THR A 51 16.18 11.13 8.34
CA THR A 51 17.24 11.37 7.35
C THR A 51 18.60 10.95 7.87
N VAL A 52 18.92 11.27 9.13
CA VAL A 52 20.19 10.89 9.76
C VAL A 52 20.34 9.37 9.81
N ILE A 53 19.30 8.64 10.20
CA ILE A 53 19.33 7.17 10.26
C ILE A 53 19.47 6.57 8.85
N LEU A 54 18.74 7.09 7.87
CA LEU A 54 18.84 6.65 6.47
C LEU A 54 20.26 6.89 5.92
N HIS A 55 20.84 8.05 6.22
CA HIS A 55 22.21 8.38 5.83
C HIS A 55 23.24 7.45 6.50
N LYS A 56 23.09 7.13 7.78
CA LYS A 56 23.93 6.14 8.49
C LYS A 56 23.89 4.78 7.81
N LEU A 57 22.69 4.28 7.49
CA LEU A 57 22.51 3.00 6.79
C LEU A 57 23.22 3.02 5.43
N GLN A 58 23.00 4.05 4.62
CA GLN A 58 23.62 4.16 3.30
C GLN A 58 25.15 4.21 3.35
N HIS A 59 25.74 4.77 4.41
CA HIS A 59 27.18 4.95 4.52
C HIS A 59 27.89 3.76 5.15
N HIS A 60 27.17 2.83 5.79
CA HIS A 60 27.76 1.65 6.40
C HIS A 60 28.33 0.68 5.34
N ASN A 61 29.56 0.22 5.54
CA ASN A 61 30.28 -0.59 4.55
C ASN A 61 29.59 -1.91 4.22
N GLU A 62 29.12 -2.64 5.23
CA GLU A 62 28.39 -3.89 5.02
C GLU A 62 27.03 -3.63 4.36
N PHE A 63 26.32 -2.56 4.73
CA PHE A 63 25.08 -2.21 4.08
C PHE A 63 25.32 -1.89 2.60
N LYS A 64 26.38 -1.13 2.28
CA LYS A 64 26.77 -0.87 0.89
C LYS A 64 27.10 -2.15 0.14
N ARG A 65 27.86 -3.06 0.77
CA ARG A 65 28.27 -4.33 0.17
C ARG A 65 27.07 -5.20 -0.19
N HIS A 66 26.09 -5.30 0.69
CA HIS A 66 24.92 -6.16 0.49
C HIS A 66 23.84 -5.50 -0.37
N PHE A 67 23.70 -4.17 -0.34
CA PHE A 67 22.52 -3.47 -0.86
C PHE A 67 22.80 -2.33 -1.86
N SER A 68 24.06 -2.01 -2.21
CA SER A 68 24.34 -1.00 -3.26
C SER A 68 24.30 -1.60 -4.67
N SER A 69 23.71 -0.86 -5.62
CA SER A 69 23.50 -1.27 -7.01
C SER A 69 24.77 -1.42 -7.88
N ASN A 70 25.96 -1.18 -7.33
CA ASN A 70 27.20 -1.05 -8.11
C ASN A 70 28.09 -2.31 -8.12
N GLN A 71 27.68 -3.41 -7.49
CA GLN A 71 28.40 -4.68 -7.65
C GLN A 71 27.77 -5.54 -8.75
N PRO A 72 28.58 -6.13 -9.66
CA PRO A 72 28.10 -7.14 -10.61
C PRO A 72 27.77 -8.40 -9.80
N SER A 73 26.50 -8.55 -9.45
CA SER A 73 26.02 -9.70 -8.70
C SER A 73 26.05 -10.95 -9.58
N GLY A 74 26.72 -11.99 -9.11
CA GLY A 74 26.67 -13.32 -9.70
C GLY A 74 25.24 -13.92 -9.70
N PRO A 75 25.03 -15.05 -10.40
CA PRO A 75 23.72 -15.43 -10.96
C PRO A 75 22.63 -15.82 -9.95
N SER A 76 22.90 -15.82 -8.64
CA SER A 76 22.00 -16.41 -7.63
C SER A 76 21.46 -15.46 -6.53
N MET A 77 21.82 -14.17 -6.52
CA MET A 77 21.72 -13.36 -5.28
C MET A 77 20.74 -12.16 -5.26
N SER A 78 19.96 -11.86 -6.31
CA SER A 78 19.55 -10.46 -6.52
C SER A 78 18.13 -10.00 -6.15
N ARG A 79 17.27 -10.81 -5.50
CA ARG A 79 15.85 -10.39 -5.31
C ARG A 79 15.54 -9.71 -3.97
N GLY A 80 16.11 -10.18 -2.85
CA GLY A 80 15.88 -9.56 -1.53
C GLY A 80 16.69 -8.27 -1.35
N ASN A 81 17.94 -8.27 -1.81
CA ASN A 81 18.86 -7.15 -1.61
C ASN A 81 18.47 -5.90 -2.42
N THR A 82 17.89 -6.08 -3.61
CA THR A 82 17.37 -4.97 -4.43
C THR A 82 16.10 -4.37 -3.84
N GLU A 83 15.25 -5.18 -3.20
CA GLU A 83 14.01 -4.72 -2.54
C GLU A 83 14.30 -3.80 -1.35
N TYR A 84 15.31 -4.11 -0.52
CA TYR A 84 15.68 -3.24 0.61
C TYR A 84 16.27 -1.90 0.16
N ALA A 85 17.11 -1.91 -0.88
CA ALA A 85 17.67 -0.69 -1.47
C ALA A 85 16.58 0.22 -2.07
N GLU A 86 15.57 -0.37 -2.72
CA GLU A 86 14.42 0.38 -3.25
C GLU A 86 13.55 0.96 -2.13
N ARG A 87 13.33 0.20 -1.04
CA ARG A 87 12.59 0.68 0.14
C ARG A 87 13.31 1.84 0.82
N LEU A 88 14.63 1.78 0.95
CA LEU A 88 15.44 2.87 1.51
C LEU A 88 15.33 4.15 0.66
N LYS A 89 15.51 4.03 -0.67
CA LYS A 89 15.33 5.14 -1.61
C LYS A 89 13.91 5.73 -1.59
N SER A 90 12.91 4.89 -1.35
CA SER A 90 11.53 5.35 -1.21
C SER A 90 11.31 6.11 0.10
N LEU A 91 11.98 5.74 1.20
CA LEU A 91 11.94 6.49 2.46
C LEU A 91 12.59 7.87 2.26
N GLU A 92 13.76 7.93 1.64
CA GLU A 92 14.48 9.19 1.36
C GLU A 92 13.61 10.19 0.59
N LYS A 93 12.98 9.75 -0.51
CA LYS A 93 12.06 10.58 -1.29
C LYS A 93 10.87 11.12 -0.51
N CYS A 94 10.52 10.48 0.61
CA CYS A 94 9.41 10.90 1.44
C CYS A 94 9.83 11.79 2.61
N VAL A 95 11.13 11.85 2.89
CA VAL A 95 11.73 12.67 3.96
C VAL A 95 12.33 13.95 3.38
N GLU A 96 12.74 13.96 2.10
CA GLU A 96 13.17 15.18 1.43
C GLU A 96 12.06 16.26 1.43
N PRO A 97 12.32 17.46 2.00
CA PRO A 97 11.50 18.61 1.69
C PRO A 97 11.81 19.05 0.26
N ALA A 98 10.79 19.49 -0.48
CA ALA A 98 11.05 20.28 -1.67
C ALA A 98 11.97 21.44 -1.25
N THR A 99 13.12 21.56 -1.91
CA THR A 99 14.25 22.49 -1.66
C THR A 99 15.07 22.25 -0.39
N LEU A 100 16.29 21.72 -0.54
CA LEU A 100 17.54 22.51 -0.60
C LEU A 100 18.73 21.59 -0.92
N GLU A 101 19.58 22.01 -1.87
CA GLU A 101 20.89 21.40 -2.12
C GLU A 101 21.75 21.50 -0.85
N LEU A 102 22.14 20.36 -0.29
CA LEU A 102 23.24 20.30 0.66
C LEU A 102 24.54 20.32 -0.14
N VAL A 103 25.13 21.50 -0.20
CA VAL A 103 26.49 21.76 -0.67
C VAL A 103 27.47 20.87 0.09
N SER A 104 28.30 20.14 -0.67
CA SER A 104 29.47 19.42 -0.19
C SER A 104 30.39 20.37 0.59
N ILE A 105 30.58 20.11 1.88
CA ILE A 105 31.63 20.78 2.67
C ILE A 105 32.91 19.97 2.48
N GLU A 106 33.70 20.37 1.49
CA GLU A 106 35.14 20.13 1.50
C GLU A 106 35.81 21.13 2.45
N SER A 107 36.74 20.61 3.22
CA SER A 107 37.55 21.33 4.20
C SER A 107 38.40 22.43 3.58
N SER A 108 38.37 23.64 4.12
CA SER A 108 39.60 24.38 4.39
C SER A 108 39.37 25.52 5.39
N SER A 109 40.32 25.61 6.31
CA SER A 109 40.51 26.61 7.35
C SER A 109 40.72 28.02 6.76
N ASP A 110 40.18 29.08 7.36
CA ASP A 110 40.94 30.01 8.23
C ASP A 110 40.08 31.22 8.69
N SER A 111 40.47 31.74 9.85
CA SER A 111 40.16 32.98 10.58
C SER A 111 39.58 34.17 9.75
N THR A 112 38.69 35.06 10.20
CA THR A 112 38.56 35.77 11.50
C THR A 112 37.28 36.61 11.49
N GLN A 113 36.78 36.92 12.70
CA GLN A 113 36.12 38.18 13.12
C GLN A 113 34.62 38.14 13.46
N THR A 114 34.39 38.52 14.71
CA THR A 114 33.20 38.50 15.60
C THR A 114 32.20 39.66 15.34
N PRO A 115 31.01 39.66 16.00
CA PRO A 115 29.72 40.18 15.51
C PRO A 115 29.44 41.62 16.03
N PRO A 116 28.24 42.27 15.90
CA PRO A 116 27.02 41.89 16.65
C PRO A 116 25.64 42.28 16.01
N VAL A 117 24.58 42.02 16.78
CA VAL A 117 23.26 42.72 16.83
C VAL A 117 22.07 42.08 16.08
N SER A 118 21.18 41.47 16.86
CA SER A 118 19.71 41.54 16.68
C SER A 118 19.14 42.56 17.68
N PRO A 119 17.83 42.92 17.72
CA PRO A 119 16.70 42.67 16.81
C PRO A 119 15.85 43.94 16.50
N ALA A 120 15.06 43.97 15.40
CA ALA A 120 13.97 44.97 15.28
C ALA A 120 12.86 44.54 14.29
N MET A 121 11.66 44.35 14.87
CA MET A 121 10.32 44.73 14.39
C MET A 121 9.97 44.68 12.89
N ALA A 122 9.00 43.83 12.55
CA ALA A 122 7.85 44.21 11.72
C ALA A 122 6.72 43.18 11.88
N LYS A 123 5.69 43.56 12.65
CA LYS A 123 4.35 42.94 12.58
C LYS A 123 3.53 43.78 11.59
N THR A 124 2.99 43.16 10.55
CA THR A 124 1.94 43.75 9.72
C THR A 124 0.72 42.83 9.70
N ALA A 125 -0.42 43.49 9.84
CA ALA A 125 -1.74 42.98 10.14
C ALA A 125 -2.39 42.20 8.99
N LEU A 126 -3.22 41.23 9.36
CA LEU A 126 -4.44 40.92 8.61
C LEU A 126 -5.58 40.73 9.62
N ASN A 127 -6.50 41.68 9.53
CA ASN A 127 -7.68 41.86 10.35
C ASN A 127 -8.80 41.05 9.70
N LEU A 128 -9.37 40.07 10.40
CA LEU A 128 -10.68 39.50 10.01
C LEU A 128 -11.54 39.39 11.27
N SER A 129 -12.49 40.32 11.33
CA SER A 129 -13.53 40.51 12.32
C SER A 129 -14.39 39.26 12.50
N GLN A 130 -14.55 38.86 13.75
CA GLN A 130 -15.65 38.01 14.22
C GLN A 130 -16.70 38.91 14.88
N THR A 131 -17.95 38.78 14.45
CA THR A 131 -19.12 39.23 15.22
C THR A 131 -20.17 38.12 15.16
N PRO A 132 -20.70 37.64 16.30
CA PRO A 132 -21.81 36.70 16.32
C PRO A 132 -23.13 37.48 16.28
N ALA A 133 -24.01 37.16 15.32
CA ALA A 133 -25.37 37.67 15.30
C ALA A 133 -26.30 36.67 16.01
N VAL A 134 -26.88 37.15 17.11
CA VAL A 134 -28.07 36.65 17.78
C VAL A 134 -29.24 36.70 16.78
N LEU A 135 -30.05 35.63 16.70
CA LEU A 135 -31.35 35.67 16.03
C LEU A 135 -32.43 35.19 17.00
N ASP A 136 -33.36 36.11 17.23
CA ASP A 136 -34.56 35.98 18.04
C ASP A 136 -35.60 35.04 17.42
N GLU A 137 -36.38 34.42 18.32
CA GLU A 137 -37.65 33.76 18.05
C GLU A 137 -38.72 34.75 17.55
N LYS A 138 -39.43 34.41 16.47
CA LYS A 138 -40.90 34.17 16.47
C LYS A 138 -41.50 34.08 15.05
N ASP A 139 -42.38 33.09 14.94
CA ASP A 139 -43.60 33.00 14.13
C ASP A 139 -43.54 33.28 12.61
N PHE A 140 -43.78 32.24 11.81
CA PHE A 140 -45.05 32.12 11.06
C PHE A 140 -45.24 30.71 10.52
N SER A 141 -46.28 30.05 11.02
CA SER A 141 -46.88 28.84 10.48
C SER A 141 -47.42 29.09 9.07
N ILE A 142 -47.00 28.29 8.08
CA ILE A 142 -47.84 27.95 6.92
C ILE A 142 -47.66 26.47 6.60
N LEU A 143 -48.76 25.73 6.70
CA LEU A 143 -48.94 24.37 6.20
C LEU A 143 -48.45 24.25 4.75
N ASN A 144 -47.77 23.15 4.43
CA ASN A 144 -48.20 22.32 3.32
C ASN A 144 -47.97 20.85 3.67
N GLN A 145 -49.10 20.15 3.71
CA GLN A 145 -49.26 18.74 3.97
C GLN A 145 -49.55 18.09 2.61
N GLU A 146 -48.51 17.55 1.99
CA GLU A 146 -48.49 16.66 0.82
C GLU A 146 -47.03 16.14 0.83
N ASP A 147 -46.68 14.88 1.08
CA ASP A 147 -47.30 13.63 0.67
C ASP A 147 -46.70 12.53 1.58
N LEU A 148 -47.57 11.77 2.25
CA LEU A 148 -47.19 10.77 3.25
C LEU A 148 -46.75 9.46 2.56
N ALA A 149 -45.69 9.53 1.74
CA ALA A 149 -44.98 8.34 1.29
C ALA A 149 -44.06 7.87 2.42
N THR A 150 -44.44 6.77 3.06
CA THR A 150 -43.70 6.06 4.12
C THR A 150 -42.17 6.07 3.87
N PRO A 151 -41.33 6.47 4.83
CA PRO A 151 -39.86 6.47 4.70
C PRO A 151 -39.28 5.12 4.23
N ASN A 152 -39.97 4.03 4.53
CA ASN A 152 -39.59 2.67 4.16
C ASN A 152 -39.65 2.36 2.65
N GLN A 153 -40.58 2.96 1.90
CA GLN A 153 -40.71 2.66 0.45
C GLN A 153 -39.63 3.37 -0.37
N LYS A 154 -39.35 4.66 -0.09
CA LYS A 154 -38.27 5.42 -0.74
C LYS A 154 -36.87 4.84 -0.46
N ALA A 155 -36.64 4.32 0.75
CA ALA A 155 -35.38 3.67 1.10
C ALA A 155 -35.19 2.33 0.36
N SER A 156 -36.24 1.51 0.23
CA SER A 156 -36.16 0.24 -0.51
C SER A 156 -35.94 0.45 -2.01
N GLU A 157 -36.61 1.44 -2.61
CA GLU A 157 -36.43 1.76 -4.03
C GLU A 157 -35.04 2.33 -4.35
N ALA A 158 -34.44 3.06 -3.41
CA ALA A 158 -33.09 3.59 -3.55
C ALA A 158 -32.03 2.48 -3.49
N LEU A 159 -32.19 1.53 -2.56
CA LEU A 159 -31.35 0.34 -2.45
C LEU A 159 -31.43 -0.53 -3.72
N ASP A 160 -32.63 -0.80 -4.22
CA ASP A 160 -32.85 -1.57 -5.44
C ASP A 160 -32.21 -0.92 -6.67
N LYS A 161 -32.24 0.41 -6.76
CA LYS A 161 -31.60 1.17 -7.85
C LYS A 161 -30.08 1.10 -7.76
N GLU A 162 -29.52 1.21 -6.55
CA GLU A 162 -28.08 1.09 -6.33
C GLU A 162 -27.57 -0.31 -6.66
N GLU A 163 -28.26 -1.35 -6.21
CA GLU A 163 -27.88 -2.75 -6.47
C GLU A 163 -27.91 -3.08 -7.97
N LYS A 164 -28.97 -2.64 -8.68
CA LYS A 164 -29.04 -2.75 -10.14
C LYS A 164 -27.88 -2.03 -10.84
N LEU A 165 -27.48 -0.87 -10.34
CA LEU A 165 -26.36 -0.11 -10.90
C LEU A 165 -25.02 -0.80 -10.62
N LYS A 166 -24.80 -1.34 -9.41
CA LYS A 166 -23.62 -2.16 -9.09
C LYS A 166 -23.55 -3.40 -9.98
N GLN A 167 -24.67 -4.08 -10.20
CA GLN A 167 -24.72 -5.24 -11.09
C GLN A 167 -24.37 -4.87 -12.53
N LYS A 168 -24.86 -3.71 -13.02
CA LYS A 168 -24.50 -3.20 -14.35
C LYS A 168 -23.00 -2.88 -14.45
N GLN A 169 -22.43 -2.22 -13.44
CA GLN A 169 -21.00 -1.94 -13.36
C GLN A 169 -20.19 -3.25 -13.36
N PHE A 170 -20.64 -4.27 -12.62
CA PHE A 170 -19.95 -5.55 -12.50
C PHE A 170 -19.89 -6.25 -13.86
N LEU A 171 -21.02 -6.32 -14.55
CA LEU A 171 -21.10 -6.91 -15.89
C LEU A 171 -20.21 -6.16 -16.89
N ALA A 172 -20.18 -4.83 -16.85
CA ALA A 172 -19.34 -4.02 -17.72
C ALA A 172 -17.84 -4.27 -17.49
N ILE A 173 -17.39 -4.31 -16.23
CA ILE A 173 -15.99 -4.63 -15.89
C ILE A 173 -15.67 -6.06 -16.33
N LYS A 174 -16.53 -7.03 -16.03
CA LYS A 174 -16.35 -8.43 -16.43
C LYS A 174 -16.16 -8.55 -17.95
N GLN A 175 -17.00 -7.89 -18.74
CA GLN A 175 -16.88 -7.87 -20.20
C GLN A 175 -15.57 -7.21 -20.66
N ALA A 176 -15.18 -6.07 -20.08
CA ALA A 176 -13.94 -5.40 -20.43
C ALA A 176 -12.70 -6.26 -20.12
N LEU A 177 -12.70 -6.97 -18.98
CA LEU A 177 -11.60 -7.88 -18.62
C LEU A 177 -11.51 -9.07 -19.57
N LYS A 178 -12.63 -9.62 -20.03
CA LYS A 178 -12.64 -10.70 -21.03
C LYS A 178 -12.10 -10.25 -22.38
N ALA A 179 -12.46 -9.03 -22.81
CA ALA A 179 -12.02 -8.45 -24.07
C ALA A 179 -10.53 -8.07 -24.07
N SER A 180 -9.84 -8.16 -22.92
CA SER A 180 -8.40 -7.95 -22.85
C SER A 180 -7.62 -9.09 -23.52
N ASN A 181 -6.40 -8.81 -23.96
CA ASN A 181 -5.46 -9.79 -24.53
C ASN A 181 -4.94 -10.77 -23.46
N THR A 182 -5.80 -11.67 -22.98
CA THR A 182 -5.53 -12.70 -21.95
C THR A 182 -5.71 -14.12 -22.51
N SER A 183 -5.44 -15.19 -21.75
CA SER A 183 -5.66 -16.57 -22.24
C SER A 183 -7.13 -16.89 -22.37
N ALA A 184 -7.45 -17.84 -23.26
CA ALA A 184 -8.70 -18.57 -23.26
C ALA A 184 -9.07 -19.13 -21.87
N GLU A 185 -8.13 -19.77 -21.17
CA GLU A 185 -8.35 -20.27 -19.80
C GLU A 185 -8.78 -19.15 -18.84
N LYS A 186 -8.10 -18.00 -18.89
CA LYS A 186 -8.39 -16.87 -18.01
C LYS A 186 -9.70 -16.17 -18.41
N GLN A 187 -10.01 -16.11 -19.70
CA GLN A 187 -11.32 -15.66 -20.19
C GLN A 187 -12.45 -16.55 -19.67
N HIS A 188 -12.27 -17.87 -19.70
CA HIS A 188 -13.24 -18.83 -19.17
C HIS A 188 -13.47 -18.65 -17.67
N VAL A 189 -12.40 -18.49 -16.88
CA VAL A 189 -12.54 -18.20 -15.44
C VAL A 189 -13.24 -16.85 -15.22
N LEU A 190 -12.84 -15.81 -15.93
CA LEU A 190 -13.50 -14.50 -15.85
C LEU A 190 -14.99 -14.61 -16.20
N ASP A 191 -15.36 -15.45 -17.16
CA ASP A 191 -16.75 -15.74 -17.51
C ASP A 191 -17.54 -16.43 -16.41
N SER A 192 -16.90 -17.33 -15.67
CA SER A 192 -17.54 -18.03 -14.55
C SER A 192 -17.73 -17.18 -13.28
N CYS A 193 -17.08 -16.00 -13.19
CA CYS A 193 -17.16 -15.15 -12.01
C CYS A 193 -18.59 -14.59 -11.81
N THR A 194 -19.18 -14.85 -10.65
CA THR A 194 -20.50 -14.34 -10.22
C THR A 194 -20.39 -13.23 -9.18
N THR A 195 -19.27 -13.16 -8.46
CA THR A 195 -19.04 -12.15 -7.42
C THR A 195 -17.86 -11.23 -7.74
N LEU A 196 -17.84 -10.04 -7.13
CA LEU A 196 -16.73 -9.10 -7.24
C LEU A 196 -15.43 -9.71 -6.70
N GLN A 197 -15.51 -10.51 -5.62
CA GLN A 197 -14.36 -11.20 -5.04
C GLN A 197 -13.70 -12.13 -6.07
N GLN A 198 -14.51 -12.98 -6.71
CA GLN A 198 -14.03 -13.90 -7.75
C GLN A 198 -13.38 -13.13 -8.90
N LEU A 199 -14.00 -12.02 -9.32
CA LEU A 199 -13.47 -11.19 -10.40
C LEU A 199 -12.10 -10.57 -10.03
N CYS A 200 -11.96 -10.04 -8.81
CA CYS A 200 -10.70 -9.52 -8.28
C CYS A 200 -9.63 -10.61 -8.19
N PHE A 201 -10.00 -11.80 -7.69
CA PHE A 201 -9.11 -12.95 -7.60
C PHE A 201 -8.61 -13.36 -8.98
N ALA A 202 -9.52 -13.60 -9.93
CA ALA A 202 -9.18 -14.00 -11.29
C ALA A 202 -8.29 -12.95 -11.95
N ALA A 203 -8.60 -11.66 -11.82
CA ALA A 203 -7.77 -10.58 -12.34
C ALA A 203 -6.36 -10.59 -11.75
N ALA A 204 -6.21 -10.85 -10.45
CA ALA A 204 -4.94 -10.84 -9.73
C ALA A 204 -4.01 -12.01 -10.05
N VAL A 205 -4.53 -13.19 -10.42
CA VAL A 205 -3.71 -14.37 -10.75
C VAL A 205 -2.71 -14.08 -11.87
N ARG A 206 -1.42 -14.24 -11.59
CA ARG A 206 -0.34 -14.01 -12.56
C ARG A 206 -0.19 -15.21 -13.48
N ARG A 207 -0.38 -14.98 -14.79
CA ARG A 207 -0.23 -16.04 -15.82
C ARG A 207 1.20 -16.21 -16.32
N LYS A 208 1.97 -15.13 -16.45
CA LYS A 208 3.36 -15.15 -16.95
C LYS A 208 4.28 -14.45 -15.96
N GLY A 209 5.41 -15.07 -15.66
CA GLY A 209 6.50 -14.53 -14.87
C GLY A 209 7.78 -14.57 -15.68
N GLY A 210 8.62 -13.55 -15.57
CA GLY A 210 9.87 -13.47 -16.33
C GLY A 210 10.53 -12.10 -16.21
N PHE A 211 11.76 -12.02 -16.70
CA PHE A 211 12.67 -10.86 -16.60
C PHE A 211 12.06 -9.52 -17.06
N PHE A 212 11.11 -9.55 -18.00
CA PHE A 212 10.42 -8.37 -18.53
C PHE A 212 9.07 -8.06 -17.85
N HIS A 213 8.71 -8.73 -16.76
CA HIS A 213 7.44 -8.53 -16.05
C HIS A 213 7.70 -8.04 -14.62
N GLN A 214 8.52 -6.99 -14.50
CA GLN A 214 8.84 -6.29 -13.26
C GLN A 214 7.63 -5.62 -12.59
N LYS A 215 6.49 -5.49 -13.28
CA LYS A 215 5.30 -4.89 -12.69
C LYS A 215 4.67 -5.83 -11.65
N HIS A 216 4.36 -5.28 -10.48
CA HIS A 216 3.53 -5.91 -9.43
C HIS A 216 2.07 -6.15 -9.86
N THR A 217 1.75 -6.01 -11.14
CA THR A 217 0.41 -6.02 -11.71
C THR A 217 0.36 -6.98 -12.90
N THR A 218 -0.79 -7.63 -13.11
CA THR A 218 -1.07 -8.48 -14.28
C THR A 218 -1.79 -7.63 -15.34
N THR A 219 -1.78 -7.98 -16.62
CA THR A 219 -2.51 -7.21 -17.65
C THR A 219 -3.98 -7.00 -17.29
N THR A 220 -4.65 -8.05 -16.83
CA THR A 220 -6.04 -8.00 -16.34
C THR A 220 -6.18 -7.21 -15.04
N GLY A 221 -5.20 -7.30 -14.14
CA GLY A 221 -5.18 -6.54 -12.89
C GLY A 221 -4.96 -5.04 -13.12
N ASP A 222 -4.06 -4.67 -14.03
CA ASP A 222 -3.82 -3.29 -14.46
C ASP A 222 -5.08 -2.70 -15.09
N LEU A 223 -5.76 -3.46 -15.95
CA LEU A 223 -7.04 -3.04 -16.53
C LEU A 223 -8.12 -2.88 -15.47
N LEU A 224 -8.28 -3.83 -14.54
CA LEU A 224 -9.23 -3.70 -13.43
C LEU A 224 -8.93 -2.45 -12.59
N LEU A 225 -7.66 -2.21 -12.29
CA LEU A 225 -7.20 -1.05 -11.54
C LEU A 225 -7.52 0.26 -12.28
N GLN A 226 -7.37 0.30 -13.60
CA GLN A 226 -7.75 1.46 -14.42
C GLN A 226 -9.27 1.68 -14.46
N LEU A 227 -10.06 0.61 -14.57
CA LEU A 227 -11.52 0.68 -14.56
C LEU A 227 -12.03 1.21 -13.22
N LEU A 228 -11.58 0.65 -12.10
CA LEU A 228 -12.00 1.08 -10.75
C LEU A 228 -11.60 2.53 -10.40
N LYS A 229 -10.66 3.13 -11.13
CA LYS A 229 -10.31 4.55 -10.98
C LYS A 229 -11.30 5.49 -11.65
N ARG A 230 -12.13 5.00 -12.58
CA ARG A 230 -13.08 5.86 -13.30
C ARG A 230 -14.33 6.12 -12.44
N PRO A 231 -14.93 7.32 -12.56
CA PRO A 231 -16.08 7.67 -11.74
C PRO A 231 -17.29 6.77 -12.02
N GLU A 232 -17.41 6.19 -13.22
CA GLU A 232 -18.54 5.32 -13.58
C GLU A 232 -18.60 4.02 -12.75
N TYR A 233 -17.48 3.62 -12.14
CA TYR A 233 -17.35 2.40 -11.34
C TYR A 233 -17.19 2.70 -9.84
N ASN A 234 -17.54 3.91 -9.39
CA ASN A 234 -17.29 4.32 -8.02
C ASN A 234 -18.05 3.45 -7.00
N LEU A 235 -19.25 2.94 -7.32
CA LEU A 235 -20.00 2.09 -6.40
C LEU A 235 -19.26 0.77 -6.11
N LEU A 236 -18.83 0.05 -7.16
CA LEU A 236 -18.00 -1.15 -6.96
C LEU A 236 -16.64 -0.85 -6.36
N LYS A 237 -16.07 0.32 -6.68
CA LYS A 237 -14.83 0.77 -6.05
C LYS A 237 -15.02 0.87 -4.53
N GLN A 238 -16.14 1.40 -4.04
CA GLN A 238 -16.40 1.54 -2.60
C GLN A 238 -16.50 0.19 -1.88
N ASP A 239 -17.00 -0.86 -2.54
CA ASP A 239 -17.04 -2.22 -1.98
C ASP A 239 -15.63 -2.80 -1.76
N ILE A 240 -14.63 -2.33 -2.50
CA ILE A 240 -13.23 -2.78 -2.35
C ILE A 240 -12.44 -1.78 -1.51
N PHE A 241 -12.62 -0.49 -1.74
CA PHE A 241 -11.82 0.63 -1.21
C PHE A 241 -12.76 1.66 -0.55
N PRO A 242 -13.15 1.46 0.72
CA PRO A 242 -14.11 2.33 1.37
C PRO A 242 -13.54 3.74 1.57
N GLY A 243 -14.40 4.75 1.40
CA GLY A 243 -14.08 6.16 1.57
C GLY A 243 -13.20 6.72 0.45
N ASN A 244 -12.17 7.47 0.84
CA ASN A 244 -11.25 8.14 -0.09
C ASN A 244 -9.98 7.32 -0.38
N GLN A 245 -10.03 6.01 -0.15
CA GLN A 245 -8.88 5.13 -0.39
C GLN A 245 -8.49 5.10 -1.87
N ARG A 246 -7.17 5.05 -2.10
CA ARG A 246 -6.59 4.94 -3.46
C ARG A 246 -6.68 3.50 -3.95
N VAL A 247 -7.18 3.32 -5.17
CA VAL A 247 -7.20 2.02 -5.84
C VAL A 247 -5.78 1.50 -6.02
N SER A 248 -5.53 0.28 -5.55
CA SER A 248 -4.21 -0.37 -5.62
C SER A 248 -4.35 -1.86 -5.90
N MET A 249 -3.32 -2.46 -6.52
CA MET A 249 -3.29 -3.91 -6.69
C MET A 249 -3.23 -4.67 -5.37
N ARG A 250 -2.68 -4.06 -4.31
CA ARG A 250 -2.67 -4.64 -2.95
C ARG A 250 -4.10 -4.85 -2.46
N GLY A 251 -4.95 -3.83 -2.57
CA GLY A 251 -6.36 -3.96 -2.19
C GLY A 251 -7.15 -4.90 -3.09
N ILE A 252 -6.89 -4.93 -4.41
CA ILE A 252 -7.52 -5.90 -5.32
C ILE A 252 -7.15 -7.35 -4.92
N ARG A 253 -5.87 -7.61 -4.60
CA ARG A 253 -5.41 -8.91 -4.14
C ARG A 253 -6.07 -9.29 -2.81
N HIS A 254 -6.08 -8.34 -1.86
CA HIS A 254 -6.70 -8.54 -0.56
C HIS A 254 -8.18 -8.88 -0.66
N TYR A 255 -8.94 -8.05 -1.39
CA TYR A 255 -10.37 -8.27 -1.59
C TYR A 255 -10.63 -9.56 -2.34
N GLY A 256 -9.86 -9.88 -3.38
CA GLY A 256 -9.97 -11.15 -4.08
C GLY A 256 -9.75 -12.35 -3.15
N ARG A 257 -8.78 -12.27 -2.25
CA ARG A 257 -8.41 -13.36 -1.33
C ARG A 257 -9.28 -13.49 -0.08
N TYR A 258 -9.91 -12.42 0.41
CA TYR A 258 -10.66 -12.49 1.67
C TYR A 258 -12.12 -12.06 1.54
N GLY A 259 -12.51 -11.41 0.43
CA GLY A 259 -13.85 -10.83 0.27
C GLY A 259 -14.10 -9.61 1.14
N THR A 260 -13.09 -9.15 1.89
CA THR A 260 -13.18 -8.01 2.81
C THR A 260 -12.57 -6.76 2.20
N HIS A 261 -13.06 -5.60 2.63
CA HIS A 261 -12.54 -4.30 2.22
C HIS A 261 -11.01 -4.23 2.34
N ALA A 262 -10.38 -3.60 1.36
CA ALA A 262 -8.96 -3.34 1.39
C ALA A 262 -8.63 -2.49 2.63
N PRO A 263 -7.66 -2.93 3.46
CA PRO A 263 -7.21 -2.11 4.57
C PRO A 263 -6.48 -0.88 4.01
N GLN A 264 -6.48 0.21 4.78
CA GLN A 264 -5.67 1.37 4.43
C GLN A 264 -4.20 0.95 4.41
N HIS A 265 -3.58 1.04 3.24
CA HIS A 265 -2.18 0.69 3.07
C HIS A 265 -1.34 1.97 3.00
N GLY A 266 -0.34 2.06 3.86
CA GLY A 266 0.75 3.03 3.72
C GLY A 266 1.63 2.74 2.50
N TYR A 267 2.65 3.57 2.28
CA TYR A 267 3.55 3.46 1.14
C TYR A 267 4.26 2.09 1.06
N PHE A 268 4.50 1.43 2.19
CA PHE A 268 5.24 0.17 2.27
C PHE A 268 4.33 -1.06 2.31
N LEU A 269 4.84 -2.19 1.81
CA LEU A 269 4.18 -3.48 1.93
C LEU A 269 4.18 -3.88 3.41
N ASN A 270 3.00 -4.00 4.00
CA ASN A 270 2.86 -4.74 5.27
C ASN A 270 2.93 -6.25 4.97
N THR A 271 3.22 -7.06 5.99
CA THR A 271 3.38 -8.53 5.86
C THR A 271 2.19 -9.17 5.13
N LYS A 272 0.97 -8.74 5.46
CA LYS A 272 -0.26 -9.23 4.81
C LYS A 272 -0.30 -8.93 3.31
N ALA A 273 0.08 -7.73 2.89
CA ALA A 273 0.13 -7.37 1.48
C ALA A 273 1.23 -8.13 0.72
N ARG A 274 2.34 -8.46 1.39
CA ARG A 274 3.39 -9.33 0.85
C ARG A 274 2.89 -10.76 0.70
N ASP A 275 2.17 -11.28 1.69
CA ASP A 275 1.57 -12.62 1.64
C ASP A 275 0.53 -12.72 0.52
N ASP A 276 -0.29 -11.68 0.33
CA ASP A 276 -1.26 -11.62 -0.75
C ASP A 276 -0.55 -11.57 -2.11
N GLU A 277 0.52 -10.77 -2.27
CA GLU A 277 1.32 -10.77 -3.50
C GLU A 277 1.99 -12.12 -3.79
N ASN A 278 2.55 -12.74 -2.76
CA ASN A 278 3.15 -14.06 -2.83
C ASN A 278 2.14 -15.12 -3.24
N PHE A 279 0.91 -15.06 -2.70
CA PHE A 279 -0.16 -15.99 -3.00
C PHE A 279 -0.57 -15.95 -4.49
N PHE A 280 -0.71 -14.76 -5.07
CA PHE A 280 -1.06 -14.61 -6.49
C PHE A 280 0.12 -14.70 -7.46
N SER A 281 1.35 -14.84 -6.93
CA SER A 281 2.56 -14.93 -7.74
C SER A 281 2.64 -16.27 -8.46
N LEU A 282 2.99 -16.22 -9.75
CA LEU A 282 3.29 -17.43 -10.53
C LEU A 282 4.43 -18.25 -9.91
N SER A 283 5.42 -17.60 -9.27
CA SER A 283 6.58 -18.31 -8.69
C SER A 283 6.18 -19.29 -7.59
N ASN A 284 5.16 -18.92 -6.82
CA ASN A 284 4.67 -19.66 -5.66
C ASN A 284 3.41 -20.47 -5.99
N ASN A 285 2.91 -20.34 -7.23
CA ASN A 285 1.81 -21.15 -7.70
C ASN A 285 2.33 -22.58 -7.97
N PRO A 286 1.75 -23.62 -7.34
CA PRO A 286 2.15 -25.00 -7.58
C PRO A 286 1.95 -25.40 -9.05
N ASP A 287 0.94 -24.83 -9.70
CA ASP A 287 0.55 -25.14 -11.08
C ASP A 287 1.05 -24.06 -12.04
N LYS A 288 2.37 -23.90 -12.17
CA LYS A 288 2.99 -22.83 -13.00
C LYS A 288 2.53 -22.85 -14.46
N ASN A 289 2.22 -24.03 -15.00
CA ASN A 289 1.75 -24.20 -16.38
C ASN A 289 0.25 -23.94 -16.53
N GLN A 290 -0.50 -24.00 -15.43
CA GLN A 290 -1.96 -23.78 -15.39
C GLN A 290 -2.31 -22.88 -14.19
N PRO A 291 -1.85 -21.62 -14.18
CA PRO A 291 -1.93 -20.77 -12.99
C PRO A 291 -3.37 -20.47 -12.55
N MET A 292 -4.33 -20.60 -13.47
CA MET A 292 -5.75 -20.44 -13.18
C MET A 292 -6.34 -21.56 -12.33
N LEU A 293 -5.68 -22.73 -12.19
CA LEU A 293 -6.09 -23.77 -11.23
C LEU A 293 -6.11 -23.26 -9.79
N LEU A 294 -5.33 -22.21 -9.48
CA LEU A 294 -5.37 -21.53 -8.18
C LEU A 294 -6.77 -20.99 -7.87
N PHE A 295 -7.51 -20.50 -8.87
CA PHE A 295 -8.87 -20.01 -8.71
C PHE A 295 -9.82 -21.15 -8.34
N ASP A 296 -9.78 -22.24 -9.12
CA ASP A 296 -10.59 -23.43 -8.88
C ASP A 296 -10.32 -24.01 -7.48
N ARG A 297 -9.05 -24.19 -7.13
CA ARG A 297 -8.66 -24.72 -5.82
C ARG A 297 -9.17 -23.85 -4.69
N TYR A 298 -9.02 -22.54 -4.82
CA TYR A 298 -9.42 -21.60 -3.77
C TYR A 298 -10.94 -21.62 -3.54
N PHE A 299 -11.75 -21.55 -4.61
CA PHE A 299 -13.21 -21.47 -4.45
C PHE A 299 -13.91 -22.84 -4.34
N LYS A 300 -13.34 -23.93 -4.88
CA LYS A 300 -13.91 -25.29 -4.75
C LYS A 300 -13.57 -25.93 -3.41
N ASN A 301 -12.36 -25.72 -2.86
CA ASN A 301 -12.00 -26.31 -1.58
C ASN A 301 -12.67 -25.58 -0.40
N ASN A 302 -12.92 -24.28 -0.51
CA ASN A 302 -13.63 -23.51 0.52
C ASN A 302 -15.09 -23.92 0.70
N HIS A 303 -15.73 -24.59 -0.27
CA HIS A 303 -17.07 -25.15 -0.08
C HIS A 303 -17.10 -26.44 0.75
N ASN A 304 -15.93 -27.07 0.99
CA ASN A 304 -15.80 -28.28 1.82
C ASN A 304 -15.05 -28.03 3.14
N SER A 305 -14.59 -26.82 3.42
CA SER A 305 -13.88 -26.49 4.66
C SER A 305 -14.55 -25.35 5.41
N SER A 306 -15.55 -25.70 6.21
CA SER A 306 -15.76 -25.06 7.51
C SER A 306 -14.52 -25.38 8.36
N TYR A 307 -13.45 -24.60 8.22
CA TYR A 307 -12.39 -24.57 9.20
C TYR A 307 -12.07 -23.13 9.55
N ASP A 308 -12.38 -22.84 10.82
CA ASP A 308 -11.99 -21.69 11.58
C ASP A 308 -10.50 -21.34 11.41
N HIS A 309 -10.26 -20.06 11.65
CA HIS A 309 -8.98 -19.50 12.03
C HIS A 309 -8.10 -20.46 12.85
N ASP A 310 -6.95 -20.85 12.30
CA ASP A 310 -5.68 -20.76 13.01
C ASP A 310 -4.51 -21.12 12.06
N TYR A 311 -3.72 -20.11 11.72
CA TYR A 311 -2.29 -20.33 11.45
C TYR A 311 -1.53 -19.57 12.54
N SER A 312 -1.70 -20.08 13.76
CA SER A 312 -0.85 -19.83 14.91
C SER A 312 0.24 -20.90 14.95
N ALA A 313 1.48 -20.44 15.03
CA ALA A 313 2.67 -21.10 15.59
C ALA A 313 2.95 -22.58 15.22
N VAL A 314 4.06 -22.78 14.50
CA VAL A 314 4.90 -23.96 14.73
C VAL A 314 6.22 -23.48 15.29
N GLU A 315 6.20 -23.10 16.57
CA GLU A 315 7.28 -23.46 17.48
C GLU A 315 7.08 -24.93 17.83
N ASN A 316 8.04 -25.78 17.46
CA ASN A 316 8.42 -26.96 18.22
C ASN A 316 9.44 -27.76 17.42
N LEU A 317 10.72 -27.41 17.57
CA LEU A 317 11.79 -28.40 17.63
C LEU A 317 12.87 -27.88 18.58
N ASN A 318 12.90 -28.44 19.78
CA ASN A 318 14.10 -28.65 20.59
C ASN A 318 13.82 -29.84 21.53
N PRO A 319 14.83 -30.54 22.06
CA PRO A 319 16.26 -30.26 22.03
C PRO A 319 17.11 -31.17 21.12
#